data_AF-A0A7V9CCC1-F1
#
_entry.id   AF-A0A7V9CCC1-F1
#
_cell.length_a   1.000
_cell.length_b   1.000
_cell.length_c   1.000
_cell.angle_alpha   90.00
_cell.angle_beta   90.00
_cell.angle_gamma   90.00
#
_symmetry.space_group_name_H-M   'P 1'
#
loop_
_entity.id
_entity.type
_entity.pdbx_description
1 polymer ?
#
loop_
_entity_poly.entity_id
_entity_poly.type
_entity_poly.pdbx_seq_one_letter_code
_entity_poly.pdbx_strand_id
1 'polypeptide(L)'
;SSRAAECDIPGLPCPRERLRRQLDTLIGLSVRRGGFRAWEYYFDFGGGRAPWISGMAQATGIQSLAFALKLGFLRDRHRTYSRFAYRSLGAYRRHAPIGVRTRGYRGGVHYLQYSFAPRLYIINAFLQTLVGLYDFGKIGRSETATRRFRQADPEARRELPDYDTGSWTRYSRGGAESKFVYHVFTTKFALRLCRRTKARAYCKYGRRFAEYLERRGGPRLSRAPAR
;
A
#
# COMPACT_ATOMS: atom_id res chain seq x y z
N SER A 1 -0.50 -35.89 16.72
CA SER A 1 -1.89 -35.63 16.34
C SER A 1 -2.21 -34.16 16.60
N SER A 2 -2.34 -33.30 15.58
CA SER A 2 -2.83 -31.90 15.73
C SER A 2 -3.10 -31.13 14.42
N ARG A 3 -3.15 -31.78 13.23
CA ARG A 3 -3.36 -31.06 11.94
C ARG A 3 -4.82 -30.95 11.49
N ALA A 4 -5.76 -31.60 12.17
CA ALA A 4 -7.15 -31.71 11.70
C ALA A 4 -8.06 -30.54 12.14
N ALA A 5 -7.82 -29.92 13.29
CA ALA A 5 -8.83 -29.05 13.92
C ALA A 5 -9.08 -27.66 13.26
N GLU A 6 -8.37 -27.27 12.20
CA GLU A 6 -8.50 -25.92 11.59
C GLU A 6 -9.11 -25.89 10.17
N CYS A 7 -9.44 -27.04 9.58
CA CYS A 7 -9.86 -27.13 8.16
C CYS A 7 -11.27 -27.71 7.94
N ASP A 8 -12.03 -28.07 8.98
CA ASP A 8 -13.30 -28.79 8.84
C ASP A 8 -14.52 -27.86 8.70
N ILE A 9 -14.62 -27.16 7.57
CA ILE A 9 -15.92 -26.63 7.12
C ILE A 9 -16.32 -27.37 5.82
N PRO A 10 -17.34 -28.24 5.86
CA PRO A 10 -17.81 -28.96 4.68
C PRO A 10 -18.14 -28.00 3.52
N GLY A 11 -17.62 -28.29 2.33
CA GLY A 11 -17.85 -27.50 1.12
C GLY A 11 -16.98 -26.25 0.95
N LEU A 12 -16.17 -25.86 1.95
CA LEU A 12 -15.23 -24.74 1.84
C LEU A 12 -13.77 -25.21 1.87
N PRO A 13 -12.93 -24.77 0.91
CA PRO A 13 -11.52 -25.11 0.96
C PRO A 13 -10.88 -24.47 2.20
N CYS A 14 -10.03 -25.24 2.89
CA CYS A 14 -9.33 -24.78 4.09
C CYS A 14 -8.76 -23.36 3.87
N PRO A 15 -8.93 -22.40 4.81
CA PRO A 15 -8.52 -21.01 4.60
C PRO A 15 -7.07 -20.84 4.09
N ARG A 16 -6.17 -21.73 4.53
CA ARG A 16 -4.77 -21.79 4.10
C ARG A 16 -4.61 -22.14 2.62
N GLU A 17 -5.38 -23.11 2.16
CA GLU A 17 -5.37 -23.59 0.79
C GLU A 17 -6.06 -22.59 -0.15
N ARG A 18 -7.14 -21.94 0.31
CA ARG A 18 -7.74 -20.80 -0.38
C ARG A 18 -6.74 -19.65 -0.54
N LEU A 19 -6.02 -19.30 0.52
CA LEU A 19 -4.98 -18.27 0.47
C LEU A 19 -3.88 -18.64 -0.52
N ARG A 20 -3.38 -19.88 -0.48
CA ARG A 20 -2.36 -20.38 -1.43
C ARG A 20 -2.81 -20.17 -2.88
N ARG A 21 -4.01 -20.61 -3.24
CA ARG A 21 -4.55 -20.43 -4.60
C ARG A 21 -4.69 -18.97 -4.99
N GLN A 22 -5.12 -18.10 -4.09
CA GLN A 22 -5.21 -16.67 -4.36
C GLN A 22 -3.85 -16.04 -4.62
N LEU A 23 -2.81 -16.43 -3.88
CA LEU A 23 -1.44 -15.92 -4.08
C LEU A 23 -0.79 -16.48 -5.34
N ASP A 24 -1.01 -17.76 -5.65
CA ASP A 24 -0.55 -18.37 -6.89
C ASP A 24 -1.23 -17.69 -8.10
N THR A 25 -2.53 -17.41 -8.02
CA THR A 25 -3.27 -16.64 -9.03
C THR A 25 -2.72 -15.22 -9.15
N LEU A 26 -2.47 -14.54 -8.03
CA LEU A 26 -1.87 -13.21 -8.02
C LEU A 26 -0.52 -13.21 -8.75
N ILE A 27 0.34 -14.21 -8.52
CA ILE A 27 1.61 -14.35 -9.23
C ILE A 27 1.40 -14.63 -10.73
N GLY A 28 0.43 -15.48 -11.07
CA GLY A 28 0.08 -15.83 -12.44
C GLY A 28 -0.40 -14.63 -13.27
N LEU A 29 -1.17 -13.73 -12.68
CA LEU A 29 -1.71 -12.53 -13.33
C LEU A 29 -0.67 -11.43 -13.60
N SER A 30 0.57 -11.61 -13.17
CA SER A 30 1.59 -10.59 -13.34
C SER A 30 2.36 -10.71 -14.66
N VAL A 31 2.80 -9.56 -15.15
CA VAL A 31 3.54 -9.43 -16.40
C VAL A 31 4.96 -8.93 -16.17
N ARG A 32 5.80 -9.06 -17.20
CA ARG A 32 7.11 -8.40 -17.25
C ARG A 32 6.94 -6.99 -17.80
N ARG A 33 7.35 -5.99 -17.03
CA ARG A 33 7.29 -4.56 -17.41
C ARG A 33 8.62 -3.90 -17.07
N GLY A 34 9.27 -3.22 -18.01
CA GLY A 34 10.48 -2.41 -17.73
C GLY A 34 11.62 -3.12 -16.96
N GLY A 35 11.72 -4.45 -17.09
CA GLY A 35 12.68 -5.29 -16.38
C GLY A 35 12.25 -5.76 -14.96
N PHE A 36 10.97 -5.64 -14.60
CA PHE A 36 10.43 -6.07 -13.31
C PHE A 36 9.09 -6.80 -13.46
N ARG A 37 8.55 -7.37 -12.36
CA ARG A 37 7.21 -8.00 -12.36
C ARG A 37 6.16 -6.98 -11.92
N ALA A 38 5.05 -6.91 -12.62
CA ALA A 38 4.00 -5.93 -12.33
C ALA A 38 2.60 -6.52 -12.49
N TRP A 39 1.63 -5.91 -11.81
CA TRP A 39 0.21 -6.07 -12.11
C TRP A 39 -0.27 -4.84 -12.87
N GLU A 40 -0.66 -5.06 -14.13
CA GLU A 40 -1.16 -4.02 -15.02
C GLU A 40 -2.68 -3.93 -14.99
N TYR A 41 -3.17 -2.71 -15.21
CA TYR A 41 -4.56 -2.42 -15.50
C TYR A 41 -4.73 -2.32 -17.02
N TYR A 42 -5.61 -3.16 -17.57
CA TYR A 42 -5.86 -3.29 -19.01
C TYR A 42 -7.10 -2.50 -19.47
N PHE A 43 -7.38 -1.37 -18.82
CA PHE A 43 -8.48 -0.48 -19.22
C PHE A 43 -8.06 0.99 -19.13
N ASP A 44 -8.70 1.82 -19.94
CA ASP A 44 -8.52 3.26 -19.96
C ASP A 44 -9.22 3.90 -18.75
N PHE A 45 -8.59 4.90 -18.14
CA PHE A 45 -9.14 5.53 -16.94
C PHE A 45 -8.61 6.95 -16.75
N GLY A 46 -9.51 7.89 -16.44
CA GLY A 46 -9.13 9.25 -16.03
C GLY A 46 -8.16 9.96 -16.99
N GLY A 47 -8.34 9.76 -18.31
CA GLY A 47 -7.48 10.30 -19.36
C GLY A 47 -6.20 9.49 -19.66
N GLY A 48 -5.93 8.42 -18.91
CA GLY A 48 -4.84 7.48 -19.18
C GLY A 48 -5.26 6.31 -20.05
N ARG A 49 -4.36 5.85 -20.92
CA ARG A 49 -4.54 4.63 -21.73
C ARG A 49 -3.91 3.40 -21.08
N ALA A 50 -4.52 2.24 -21.27
CA ALA A 50 -3.94 0.96 -20.92
C ALA A 50 -2.65 0.65 -21.72
N PRO A 51 -1.71 -0.17 -21.18
CA PRO A 51 -1.67 -0.66 -19.81
C PRO A 51 -0.94 0.31 -18.86
N TRP A 52 -1.47 0.46 -17.66
CA TRP A 52 -0.86 1.26 -16.59
C TRP A 52 -0.76 0.48 -15.28
N ILE A 53 0.04 0.97 -14.33
CA ILE A 53 0.21 0.34 -13.02
C ILE A 53 -0.09 1.32 -11.89
N SER A 54 -0.44 0.78 -10.72
CA SER A 54 -0.68 1.55 -9.50
C SER A 54 0.34 1.21 -8.42
N GLY A 55 0.93 2.23 -7.80
CA GLY A 55 1.83 2.04 -6.66
C GLY A 55 1.14 1.34 -5.49
N MET A 56 -0.12 1.69 -5.23
CA MET A 56 -0.91 1.06 -4.19
C MET A 56 -1.19 -0.41 -4.51
N ALA A 57 -1.54 -0.75 -5.75
CA ALA A 57 -1.78 -2.13 -6.17
C ALA A 57 -0.50 -2.98 -6.08
N GLN A 58 0.62 -2.45 -6.59
CA GLN A 58 1.92 -3.13 -6.47
C GLN A 58 2.28 -3.37 -4.99
N ALA A 59 2.00 -2.42 -4.10
CA ALA A 59 2.38 -2.49 -2.69
C ALA A 59 1.53 -3.52 -1.96
N THR A 60 0.24 -3.54 -2.28
CA THR A 60 -0.72 -4.48 -1.71
C THR A 60 -0.38 -5.91 -2.14
N GLY A 61 0.01 -6.10 -3.42
CA GLY A 61 0.43 -7.42 -3.93
C GLY A 61 1.71 -7.94 -3.28
N ILE A 62 2.74 -7.12 -3.08
CA ILE A 62 3.95 -7.57 -2.35
C ILE A 62 3.69 -7.74 -0.85
N GLN A 63 2.79 -6.94 -0.27
CA GLN A 63 2.44 -7.03 1.15
C GLN A 63 1.68 -8.33 1.45
N SER A 64 0.76 -8.76 0.58
CA SER A 64 0.06 -10.04 0.75
C SER A 64 1.02 -11.23 0.69
N LEU A 65 1.98 -11.21 -0.24
CA LEU A 65 3.05 -12.19 -0.32
C LEU A 65 3.92 -12.18 0.95
N ALA A 66 4.23 -11.00 1.49
CA ALA A 66 4.96 -10.88 2.77
C ALA A 66 4.23 -11.59 3.92
N PHE A 67 2.93 -11.32 4.08
CA PHE A 67 2.14 -11.95 5.13
C PHE A 67 2.09 -13.47 4.97
N ALA A 68 1.99 -13.97 3.74
CA ALA A 68 2.05 -15.40 3.47
C ALA A 68 3.36 -16.05 3.94
N LEU A 69 4.50 -15.37 3.70
CA LEU A 69 5.82 -15.81 4.19
C LEU A 69 5.87 -15.84 5.72
N LYS A 70 5.27 -14.85 6.39
CA LYS A 70 5.21 -14.78 7.86
C LYS A 70 4.46 -15.97 8.48
N LEU A 71 3.41 -16.45 7.83
CA LEU A 71 2.54 -17.50 8.37
C LEU A 71 3.23 -18.88 8.39
N GLY A 72 4.34 -19.06 7.67
CA GLY A 72 5.23 -20.21 7.82
C GLY A 72 4.68 -21.57 7.34
N PHE A 73 3.40 -21.67 6.93
CA PHE A 73 2.79 -22.90 6.42
C PHE A 73 2.93 -23.10 4.91
N LEU A 74 3.49 -22.11 4.18
CA LEU A 74 3.77 -22.17 2.73
C LEU A 74 5.28 -22.27 2.46
N ARG A 75 5.97 -23.17 3.17
CA ARG A 75 7.44 -23.31 3.09
C ARG A 75 7.91 -23.69 1.69
N ASP A 76 7.16 -24.55 1.01
CA ASP A 76 7.39 -24.98 -0.37
C ASP A 76 7.31 -23.82 -1.38
N ARG A 77 6.49 -22.80 -1.09
CA ARG A 77 6.34 -21.59 -1.91
C ARG A 77 7.22 -20.42 -1.48
N HIS A 78 7.92 -20.54 -0.35
CA HIS A 78 8.67 -19.42 0.26
C HIS A 78 9.65 -18.78 -0.72
N ARG A 79 10.44 -19.59 -1.44
CA ARG A 79 11.41 -19.10 -2.43
C ARG A 79 10.73 -18.40 -3.60
N THR A 80 9.64 -18.97 -4.12
CA THR A 80 8.88 -18.42 -5.25
C THR A 80 8.27 -17.07 -4.89
N TYR A 81 7.54 -17.00 -3.77
CA TYR A 81 6.86 -15.78 -3.32
C TYR A 81 7.86 -14.67 -2.99
N SER A 82 8.95 -15.02 -2.29
CA SER A 82 10.02 -14.06 -1.99
C SER A 82 10.62 -13.50 -3.28
N ARG A 83 11.11 -14.36 -4.18
CA ARG A 83 11.74 -13.96 -5.45
C ARG A 83 10.82 -13.09 -6.29
N PHE A 84 9.54 -13.44 -6.31
CA PHE A 84 8.53 -12.68 -7.02
C PHE A 84 8.36 -11.29 -6.43
N ALA A 85 8.11 -11.18 -5.12
CA ALA A 85 7.94 -9.89 -4.46
C ALA A 85 9.18 -8.99 -4.59
N TYR A 86 10.39 -9.57 -4.55
CA TYR A 86 11.63 -8.86 -4.86
C TYR A 86 11.65 -8.30 -6.29
N ARG A 87 11.26 -9.11 -7.28
CA ARG A 87 11.19 -8.67 -8.68
C ARG A 87 10.15 -7.57 -8.87
N SER A 88 9.07 -7.54 -8.09
CA SER A 88 8.05 -6.48 -8.18
C SER A 88 8.47 -5.12 -7.62
N LEU A 89 9.52 -5.07 -6.78
CA LEU A 89 10.05 -3.81 -6.26
C LEU A 89 10.63 -2.87 -7.34
N GLY A 90 10.83 -3.37 -8.57
CA GLY A 90 11.25 -2.56 -9.70
C GLY A 90 10.28 -1.42 -10.05
N ALA A 91 8.98 -1.57 -9.74
CA ALA A 91 7.97 -0.54 -9.95
C ALA A 91 8.31 0.76 -9.20
N TYR A 92 8.89 0.66 -7.99
CA TYR A 92 9.27 1.81 -7.15
C TYR A 92 10.65 2.37 -7.48
N ARG A 93 11.43 1.67 -8.31
CA ARG A 93 12.73 2.16 -8.78
C ARG A 93 12.59 3.02 -10.03
N ARG A 94 11.77 2.56 -10.98
CA ARG A 94 11.57 3.21 -12.29
C ARG A 94 10.63 4.40 -12.17
N HIS A 95 10.92 5.45 -12.95
CA HIS A 95 10.02 6.59 -13.08
C HIS A 95 8.73 6.21 -13.82
N ALA A 96 7.63 6.89 -13.50
CA ALA A 96 6.42 6.84 -14.30
C ALA A 96 6.70 7.31 -15.75
N PRO A 97 6.01 6.76 -16.78
CA PRO A 97 4.90 5.80 -16.66
C PRO A 97 5.33 4.33 -16.60
N ILE A 98 6.62 4.02 -16.78
CA ILE A 98 7.11 2.63 -16.72
C ILE A 98 6.95 2.08 -15.30
N GLY A 99 7.43 2.81 -14.30
CA GLY A 99 7.22 2.53 -12.87
C GLY A 99 6.17 3.45 -12.26
N VAL A 100 6.25 3.65 -10.95
CA VAL A 100 5.33 4.53 -10.18
C VAL A 100 6.05 5.68 -9.48
N ARG A 101 7.38 5.76 -9.61
CA ARG A 101 8.19 6.81 -8.96
C ARG A 101 8.05 8.14 -9.69
N THR A 102 7.83 9.22 -8.96
CA THR A 102 7.92 10.59 -9.45
C THR A 102 8.63 11.47 -8.42
N ARG A 103 8.94 12.72 -8.80
CA ARG A 103 9.36 13.76 -7.86
C ARG A 103 8.10 14.30 -7.17
N GLY A 104 8.05 14.13 -5.86
CA GLY A 104 7.02 14.73 -5.02
C GLY A 104 7.17 16.25 -5.00
N TYR A 105 6.08 16.94 -4.67
CA TYR A 105 6.04 18.39 -4.75
C TYR A 105 6.70 19.12 -3.58
N ARG A 106 7.13 18.39 -2.56
CA ARG A 106 8.05 18.84 -1.51
C ARG A 106 9.51 18.49 -1.85
N GLY A 107 9.76 17.99 -3.06
CA GLY A 107 11.09 17.77 -3.64
C GLY A 107 11.66 16.35 -3.48
N GLY A 108 11.00 15.48 -2.71
CA GLY A 108 11.41 14.10 -2.45
C GLY A 108 10.82 13.08 -3.43
N VAL A 109 10.75 11.83 -2.99
CA VAL A 109 10.19 10.72 -3.79
C VAL A 109 8.72 10.51 -3.46
N HIS A 110 7.87 10.51 -4.48
CA HIS A 110 6.46 10.14 -4.38
C HIS A 110 6.18 8.89 -5.22
N TYR A 111 5.28 8.02 -4.74
CA TYR A 111 4.81 6.85 -5.49
C TYR A 111 3.34 7.04 -5.88
N LEU A 112 3.10 7.04 -7.19
CA LEU A 112 1.82 7.40 -7.78
C LEU A 112 0.76 6.31 -7.63
N GLN A 113 -0.49 6.73 -7.45
CA GLN A 113 -1.65 5.86 -7.64
C GLN A 113 -1.80 5.39 -9.09
N TYR A 114 -1.52 6.29 -10.04
CA TYR A 114 -1.70 6.07 -11.47
C TYR A 114 -0.39 6.39 -12.18
N SER A 115 0.29 5.39 -12.75
CA SER A 115 1.58 5.61 -13.42
C SER A 115 1.48 6.56 -14.61
N PHE A 116 0.31 6.68 -15.23
CA PHE A 116 0.09 7.58 -16.37
C PHE A 116 -0.09 9.06 -15.97
N ALA A 117 -0.30 9.37 -14.69
CA ALA A 117 -0.59 10.73 -14.22
C ALA A 117 0.52 11.25 -13.29
N PRO A 118 1.72 11.62 -13.82
CA PRO A 118 2.92 11.87 -13.03
C PRO A 118 2.87 13.08 -12.09
N ARG A 119 1.85 13.93 -12.24
CA ARG A 119 1.62 15.14 -11.42
C ARG A 119 0.35 15.04 -10.57
N LEU A 120 -0.32 13.88 -10.55
CA LEU A 120 -1.50 13.63 -9.72
C LEU A 120 -1.09 12.96 -8.41
N TYR A 121 -0.94 13.77 -7.37
CA TYR A 121 -0.53 13.32 -6.03
C TYR A 121 -1.77 12.96 -5.22
N ILE A 122 -1.98 11.67 -4.96
CA ILE A 122 -3.15 11.12 -4.24
C ILE A 122 -2.68 10.52 -2.91
N ILE A 123 -3.16 11.07 -1.79
CA ILE A 123 -2.55 10.79 -0.49
C ILE A 123 -2.85 9.39 0.04
N ASN A 124 -4.08 8.91 -0.07
CA ASN A 124 -4.44 7.59 0.47
C ASN A 124 -3.63 6.48 -0.20
N ALA A 125 -3.45 6.58 -1.52
CA ALA A 125 -2.63 5.67 -2.30
C ALA A 125 -1.15 5.72 -1.92
N PHE A 126 -0.60 6.92 -1.74
CA PHE A 126 0.80 7.08 -1.36
C PHE A 126 1.06 6.51 0.04
N LEU A 127 0.19 6.80 1.01
CA LEU A 127 0.29 6.26 2.37
C LEU A 127 0.16 4.72 2.39
N GLN A 128 -0.80 4.13 1.67
CA GLN A 128 -0.91 2.67 1.59
C GLN A 128 0.29 2.03 0.90
N THR A 129 0.86 2.70 -0.11
CA THR A 129 2.11 2.25 -0.74
C THR A 129 3.24 2.15 0.27
N LEU A 130 3.41 3.19 1.11
CA LEU A 130 4.41 3.17 2.18
C LEU A 130 4.14 2.11 3.24
N VAL A 131 2.88 1.88 3.61
CA VAL A 131 2.50 0.77 4.52
C VAL A 131 2.95 -0.58 3.94
N GLY A 132 2.66 -0.86 2.66
CA GLY A 132 3.03 -2.11 2.02
C GLY A 132 4.55 -2.29 1.90
N LEU A 133 5.28 -1.23 1.54
CA LEU A 133 6.75 -1.26 1.48
C LEU A 133 7.39 -1.47 2.85
N TYR A 134 6.88 -0.82 3.89
CA TYR A 134 7.36 -1.02 5.26
C TYR A 134 7.14 -2.47 5.71
N ASP A 135 5.93 -2.99 5.51
CA ASP A 135 5.58 -4.35 5.93
C ASP A 135 6.39 -5.39 5.18
N PHE A 136 6.56 -5.25 3.86
CA PHE A 136 7.40 -6.18 3.10
C PHE A 136 8.88 -6.07 3.50
N GLY A 137 9.38 -4.86 3.78
CA GLY A 137 10.74 -4.67 4.30
C GLY A 137 10.98 -5.41 5.62
N LYS A 138 10.03 -5.33 6.55
CA LYS A 138 10.13 -5.99 7.86
C LYS A 138 9.87 -7.49 7.81
N ILE A 139 8.77 -7.90 7.18
CA ILE A 139 8.33 -9.29 7.16
C ILE A 139 9.16 -10.11 6.17
N GLY A 140 9.34 -9.61 4.96
CA GLY A 140 10.12 -10.27 3.91
C GLY A 140 11.64 -10.08 4.04
N ARG A 141 12.10 -9.41 5.11
CA ARG A 141 13.51 -9.06 5.36
C ARG A 141 14.19 -8.42 4.14
N SER A 142 13.46 -7.53 3.47
CA SER A 142 13.89 -6.92 2.21
C SER A 142 14.54 -5.56 2.46
N GLU A 143 15.86 -5.49 2.31
CA GLU A 143 16.60 -4.23 2.35
C GLU A 143 16.19 -3.28 1.23
N THR A 144 15.87 -3.82 0.06
CA THR A 144 15.41 -3.01 -1.07
C THR A 144 14.06 -2.37 -0.77
N ALA A 145 13.09 -3.11 -0.21
CA ALA A 145 11.81 -2.51 0.20
C ALA A 145 12.00 -1.47 1.31
N THR A 146 12.84 -1.79 2.30
CA THR A 146 13.19 -0.86 3.39
C THR A 146 13.79 0.44 2.86
N ARG A 147 14.70 0.36 1.88
CA ARG A 147 15.28 1.53 1.21
C ARG A 147 14.23 2.34 0.44
N ARG A 148 13.34 1.68 -0.31
CA ARG A 148 12.27 2.36 -1.05
C ARG A 148 11.28 3.07 -0.13
N PHE A 149 10.96 2.48 1.02
CA PHE A 149 10.20 3.14 2.08
C PHE A 149 10.94 4.37 2.61
N ARG A 150 12.19 4.21 3.07
CA ARG A 150 12.99 5.30 3.66
C ARG A 150 13.21 6.48 2.72
N GLN A 151 13.30 6.23 1.41
CA GLN A 151 13.46 7.28 0.40
C GLN A 151 12.20 8.15 0.21
N ALA A 152 11.02 7.57 0.42
CA ALA A 152 9.74 8.24 0.15
C ALA A 152 9.02 8.71 1.43
N ASP A 153 9.32 8.11 2.59
CA ASP A 153 8.74 8.50 3.88
C ASP A 153 8.89 9.99 4.23
N PRO A 154 10.07 10.64 4.01
CA PRO A 154 10.21 12.07 4.28
C PRO A 154 9.27 12.93 3.43
N GLU A 155 8.97 12.51 2.20
CA GLU A 155 8.05 13.22 1.32
C GLU A 155 6.62 13.13 1.85
N ALA A 156 6.14 11.92 2.13
CA ALA A 156 4.79 11.71 2.67
C ALA A 156 4.54 12.48 3.97
N ARG A 157 5.55 12.54 4.85
CA ARG A 157 5.46 13.31 6.11
C ARG A 157 5.30 14.82 5.89
N ARG A 158 5.90 15.37 4.83
CA ARG A 158 5.79 16.79 4.47
C ARG A 158 4.56 17.09 3.63
N GLU A 159 4.08 16.13 2.84
CA GLU A 159 2.88 16.26 2.03
C GLU A 159 1.60 16.15 2.87
N LEU A 160 1.54 15.23 3.85
CA LEU A 160 0.33 14.92 4.62
C LEU A 160 -0.40 16.13 5.23
N PRO A 161 0.28 17.15 5.80
CA PRO A 161 -0.38 18.37 6.26
C PRO A 161 -1.25 19.07 5.21
N ASP A 162 -0.84 19.04 3.94
CA ASP A 162 -1.50 19.79 2.86
C ASP A 162 -2.84 19.18 2.44
N TYR A 163 -3.12 17.97 2.93
CA TYR A 163 -4.38 17.28 2.71
C TYR A 163 -5.40 17.56 3.81
N ASP A 164 -5.03 18.23 4.90
CA ASP A 164 -5.93 18.63 5.97
C ASP A 164 -6.69 19.90 5.58
N THR A 165 -8.03 19.86 5.52
CA THR A 165 -8.87 21.05 5.28
C THR A 165 -9.24 21.80 6.54
N GLY A 166 -8.83 21.32 7.71
CA GLY A 166 -9.30 21.81 9.01
C GLY A 166 -10.55 21.08 9.53
N SER A 167 -11.27 20.37 8.67
CA SER A 167 -12.44 19.56 9.04
C SER A 167 -12.54 18.21 8.32
N TRP A 168 -11.66 17.95 7.33
CA TRP A 168 -11.66 16.74 6.52
C TRP A 168 -10.31 16.52 5.83
N THR A 169 -10.24 15.51 4.94
CA THR A 169 -9.08 15.30 4.05
C THR A 169 -9.41 15.62 2.60
N ARG A 170 -8.46 16.19 1.85
CA ARG A 170 -8.49 16.22 0.38
C ARG A 170 -8.10 14.86 -0.20
N TYR A 171 -8.60 14.53 -1.39
CA TYR A 171 -8.23 13.29 -2.08
C TYR A 171 -6.85 13.40 -2.75
N SER A 172 -6.64 14.50 -3.46
CA SER A 172 -5.41 14.84 -4.17
C SER A 172 -4.91 16.23 -3.77
N ARG A 173 -3.63 16.51 -4.02
CA ARG A 173 -3.05 17.83 -3.77
C ARG A 173 -3.83 18.90 -4.53
N GLY A 174 -4.34 19.91 -3.81
CA GLY A 174 -5.13 21.00 -4.39
C GLY A 174 -6.52 20.60 -4.88
N GLY A 175 -6.91 19.32 -4.75
CA GLY A 175 -8.23 18.82 -5.16
C GLY A 175 -9.31 19.03 -4.10
N ALA A 176 -10.53 18.63 -4.41
CA ALA A 176 -11.66 18.72 -3.50
C ALA A 176 -11.51 17.86 -2.23
N GLU A 177 -12.37 18.11 -1.25
CA GLU A 177 -12.58 17.19 -0.13
C GLU A 177 -12.86 15.77 -0.64
N SER A 178 -12.23 14.80 0.01
CA SER A 178 -12.32 13.41 -0.37
C SER A 178 -13.70 12.84 -0.03
N LYS A 179 -14.21 11.92 -0.87
CA LYS A 179 -15.39 11.12 -0.51
C LYS A 179 -15.14 10.38 0.81
N PHE A 180 -16.22 10.06 1.53
CA PHE A 180 -16.16 9.39 2.83
C PHE A 180 -15.15 8.23 2.92
N VAL A 181 -15.23 7.31 1.97
CA VAL A 181 -14.36 6.12 1.93
C VAL A 181 -12.87 6.48 1.84
N TYR A 182 -12.52 7.53 1.09
CA TYR A 182 -11.12 7.95 0.93
C TYR A 182 -10.58 8.68 2.14
N HIS A 183 -11.43 9.41 2.86
CA HIS A 183 -11.06 9.94 4.16
C HIS A 183 -10.78 8.80 5.14
N VAL A 184 -11.67 7.81 5.24
CA VAL A 184 -11.46 6.61 6.06
C VAL A 184 -10.13 5.92 5.72
N PHE A 185 -9.83 5.76 4.43
CA PHE A 185 -8.56 5.17 3.99
C PHE A 185 -7.35 6.01 4.40
N THR A 186 -7.37 7.32 4.12
CA THR A 186 -6.28 8.23 4.51
C THR A 186 -6.02 8.15 6.01
N THR A 187 -7.07 8.23 6.83
CA THR A 187 -6.99 8.12 8.29
C THR A 187 -6.40 6.78 8.72
N LYS A 188 -6.91 5.66 8.19
CA LYS A 188 -6.41 4.32 8.51
C LYS A 188 -4.94 4.15 8.15
N PHE A 189 -4.51 4.62 6.98
CA PHE A 189 -3.13 4.48 6.53
C PHE A 189 -2.17 5.39 7.31
N ALA A 190 -2.57 6.62 7.63
CA ALA A 190 -1.81 7.49 8.52
C ALA A 190 -1.63 6.86 9.92
N LEU A 191 -2.70 6.32 10.52
CA LEU A 191 -2.62 5.63 11.82
C LEU A 191 -1.75 4.35 11.76
N ARG A 192 -1.79 3.62 10.64
CA ARG A 192 -0.91 2.46 10.41
C ARG A 192 0.56 2.86 10.32
N LEU A 193 0.88 3.97 9.65
CA LEU A 193 2.24 4.51 9.58
C LEU A 193 2.69 5.09 10.92
N CYS A 194 1.81 5.74 11.68
CA CYS A 194 2.10 6.16 13.05
C CYS A 194 2.53 4.97 13.91
N ARG A 195 1.78 3.86 13.89
CA ARG A 195 2.14 2.66 14.66
C ARG A 195 3.51 2.08 14.28
N ARG A 196 3.84 2.10 12.99
CA ARG A 196 5.08 1.55 12.42
C ARG A 196 6.31 2.42 12.68
N THR A 197 6.17 3.73 12.55
CA THR A 197 7.30 4.68 12.49
C THR A 197 7.40 5.57 13.72
N LYS A 198 6.31 5.72 14.48
CA LYS A 198 6.14 6.72 15.54
C LYS A 198 6.41 8.17 15.08
N ALA A 199 6.40 8.44 13.77
CA ALA A 199 6.67 9.77 13.26
C ALA A 199 5.54 10.74 13.62
N ARG A 200 5.91 11.90 14.17
CA ARG A 200 4.98 12.95 14.64
C ARG A 200 3.92 13.32 13.61
N ALA A 201 4.31 13.46 12.33
CA ALA A 201 3.38 13.81 11.24
C ALA A 201 2.22 12.80 11.14
N TYR A 202 2.51 11.51 10.99
CA TYR A 202 1.47 10.49 10.89
C TYR A 202 0.62 10.36 12.14
N CYS A 203 1.23 10.46 13.32
CA CYS A 203 0.49 10.35 14.58
C CYS A 203 -0.44 11.55 14.81
N LYS A 204 0.04 12.77 14.55
CA LYS A 204 -0.76 13.99 14.66
C LYS A 204 -1.93 13.97 13.68
N TYR A 205 -1.65 13.84 12.38
CA TYR A 205 -2.69 13.93 11.36
C TYR A 205 -3.60 12.69 11.36
N GLY A 206 -3.08 11.51 11.65
CA GLY A 206 -3.91 10.31 11.79
C GLY A 206 -4.95 10.41 12.92
N ARG A 207 -4.60 11.01 14.07
CA ARG A 207 -5.58 11.26 15.15
C ARG A 207 -6.56 12.36 14.77
N ARG A 208 -6.07 13.46 14.23
CA ARG A 208 -6.89 14.60 13.80
C ARG A 208 -7.94 14.18 12.76
N PHE A 209 -7.55 13.38 11.77
CA PHE A 209 -8.51 12.85 10.79
C PHE A 209 -9.48 11.83 11.41
N ALA A 210 -9.07 11.06 12.41
CA ALA A 210 -10.00 10.19 13.15
C ALA A 210 -11.05 11.00 13.92
N GLU A 211 -10.67 12.13 14.51
CA GLU A 211 -11.62 13.04 15.15
C GLU A 211 -12.63 13.63 14.14
N TYR A 212 -12.18 13.95 12.93
CA TYR A 212 -13.10 14.43 11.87
C TYR A 212 -14.14 13.38 11.48
N LEU A 213 -13.74 12.12 11.37
CA LEU A 213 -14.69 11.02 11.14
C LEU A 213 -15.75 10.97 12.23
N GLU A 214 -15.33 10.99 13.49
CA GLU A 214 -16.26 10.89 14.62
C GLU A 214 -17.23 12.06 14.67
N ARG A 215 -16.76 13.30 14.44
CA ARG A 215 -17.61 14.49 14.41
C ARG A 215 -18.67 14.45 13.30
N ARG A 216 -18.40 13.75 12.18
CA ARG A 216 -19.35 13.56 11.08
C ARG A 216 -20.15 12.24 11.18
N GLY A 217 -20.23 11.64 12.37
CA GLY A 217 -20.99 10.40 12.61
C GLY A 217 -20.36 9.13 12.01
N GLY A 218 -19.10 9.20 11.59
CA GLY A 218 -18.34 8.08 11.05
C GLY A 218 -17.86 7.10 12.13
N PRO A 219 -17.33 5.93 11.72
CA PRO A 219 -16.87 4.91 12.65
C PRO A 219 -15.66 5.40 13.45
N ARG A 220 -15.64 5.06 14.75
CA ARG A 220 -14.45 5.26 15.60
C ARG A 220 -13.31 4.38 15.11
N LEU A 221 -12.16 4.99 14.82
CA LEU A 221 -10.95 4.28 14.43
C LEU A 221 -9.97 4.23 15.59
N SER A 222 -9.35 3.07 15.83
CA SER A 222 -8.39 2.89 16.92
C SER A 222 -7.19 3.84 16.77
N ARG A 223 -7.08 4.78 17.71
CA ARG A 223 -5.98 5.75 17.78
C ARG A 223 -4.74 5.04 18.32
N ALA A 224 -3.58 5.25 17.71
CA ALA A 224 -2.32 4.78 18.29
C ALA A 224 -2.10 5.50 19.63
N PRO A 225 -1.60 4.82 20.70
CA PRO A 225 -1.42 5.44 22.00
C PRO A 225 -0.53 6.69 21.89
N ALA A 226 -0.92 7.76 22.60
CA ALA A 226 -0.04 8.91 22.81
C ALA A 226 1.21 8.41 23.51
N ARG A 227 2.37 8.67 22.90
CA ARG A 227 3.61 8.80 23.66
C ARG A 227 3.68 10.25 24.06
#